data_AF-A0A4D7H3X2-F1
#
_entry.id   AF-A0A4D7H3X2-F1
#
_cell.length_a   1.000
_cell.length_b   1.000
_cell.length_c   1.000
_cell.angle_alpha   90.00
_cell.angle_beta   90.00
_cell.angle_gamma   90.00
#
_symmetry.space_group_name_H-M   'P 1'
#
loop_
_entity.id
_entity.type
_entity.pdbx_description
1 polymer ?
#
loop_
_entity_poly.entity_id
_entity_poly.type
_entity_poly.pdbx_seq_one_letter_code
_entity_poly.pdbx_strand_id
1 'polypeptide(L)'
;MSSKSFEQRLEEVYEKYQHSELENRLNDVAQTMEETVLQRVLAEEFLHTDIEIDVRAKEAVEEAKAHLNDGDLDSLSEEIEELEQMVDEEERKVDNRIQEARISMSKKMNGMQRLNQRVERVSEIKLESIASLLDDWNWKEQVYRNDDAAIETLKDRSREYGSDMRRFYEEAKADLFGPYKDTPLEGIVDGLLDDERFALDDLSDAQLQQLRDSDLEEHVELSLS
;
A
#
# COMPACT_ATOMS: atom_id res chain seq x y z
N MET A 1 -51.84 -16.32 30.81
CA MET A 1 -50.79 -15.56 30.07
C MET A 1 -50.14 -14.65 31.09
N SER A 2 -48.91 -14.97 31.52
CA SER A 2 -48.19 -14.14 32.48
C SER A 2 -47.65 -12.92 31.73
N SER A 3 -48.11 -11.72 32.09
CA SER A 3 -47.52 -10.48 31.59
C SER A 3 -46.13 -10.36 32.19
N LYS A 4 -45.08 -10.43 31.37
CA LYS A 4 -43.70 -10.10 31.79
C LYS A 4 -43.72 -8.78 32.56
N SER A 5 -43.00 -8.70 33.68
CA SER A 5 -42.93 -7.50 34.50
C SER A 5 -42.21 -6.37 33.72
N PHE A 6 -42.37 -5.13 34.17
CA PHE A 6 -41.71 -3.99 33.54
C PHE A 6 -40.18 -4.14 33.55
N GLU A 7 -39.65 -4.71 34.63
CA GLU A 7 -38.23 -5.02 34.82
C GLU A 7 -37.75 -6.04 33.78
N GLN A 8 -38.48 -7.13 33.56
CA GLN A 8 -38.15 -8.14 32.54
C GLN A 8 -38.18 -7.56 31.11
N ARG A 9 -39.09 -6.62 30.83
CA ARG A 9 -39.14 -5.94 29.53
C ARG A 9 -38.02 -4.93 29.35
N LEU A 10 -37.59 -4.28 30.44
CA LEU A 10 -36.47 -3.34 30.41
C LEU A 10 -35.15 -4.09 30.19
N GLU A 11 -34.98 -5.23 30.85
CA GLU A 11 -33.84 -6.14 30.69
C GLU A 11 -33.74 -6.66 29.25
N GLU A 12 -34.84 -7.14 28.67
CA GLU A 12 -34.89 -7.55 27.26
C GLU A 12 -34.55 -6.44 26.26
N VAL A 13 -34.95 -5.20 26.55
CA VAL A 13 -34.60 -4.04 25.70
C VAL A 13 -33.12 -3.70 25.84
N TYR A 14 -32.57 -3.81 27.05
CA TYR A 14 -31.16 -3.55 27.33
C TYR A 14 -30.25 -4.58 26.68
N GLU A 15 -30.54 -5.87 26.85
CA GLU A 15 -29.82 -6.98 26.20
C GLU A 15 -29.82 -6.82 24.68
N LYS A 16 -30.96 -6.48 24.08
CA LYS A 16 -31.06 -6.26 22.64
C LYS A 16 -30.23 -5.06 22.16
N TYR A 17 -30.19 -3.99 22.95
CA TYR A 17 -29.38 -2.81 22.63
C TYR A 17 -27.89 -3.15 22.70
N GLN A 18 -27.45 -3.80 23.78
CA GLN A 18 -26.06 -4.23 23.96
C GLN A 18 -25.61 -5.17 22.84
N HIS A 19 -26.45 -6.12 22.43
CA HIS A 19 -26.16 -7.00 21.31
C HIS A 19 -25.96 -6.22 19.99
N SER A 20 -26.86 -5.28 19.69
CA SER A 20 -26.74 -4.45 18.48
C SER A 20 -25.50 -3.55 18.50
N GLU A 21 -25.08 -3.07 19.67
CA GLU A 21 -23.87 -2.28 19.83
C GLU A 21 -22.62 -3.12 19.56
N LEU A 22 -22.55 -4.33 20.14
CA LEU A 22 -21.45 -5.27 19.90
C LEU A 22 -21.35 -5.69 18.44
N GLU A 23 -22.47 -5.95 17.76
CA GLU A 23 -22.48 -6.26 16.33
C GLU A 23 -21.89 -5.13 15.49
N ASN A 24 -22.24 -3.87 15.78
CA ASN A 24 -21.69 -2.72 15.05
C ASN A 24 -20.18 -2.60 15.26
N ARG A 25 -19.72 -2.73 16.50
CA ARG A 25 -18.29 -2.65 16.85
C ARG A 25 -17.49 -3.77 16.18
N LEU A 26 -18.01 -4.99 16.18
CA LEU A 26 -17.38 -6.10 15.47
C LEU A 26 -17.36 -5.91 13.95
N ASN A 27 -18.39 -5.29 13.37
CA ASN A 27 -18.37 -4.95 11.94
C ASN A 27 -17.28 -3.91 11.63
N ASP A 28 -17.12 -2.90 12.48
CA ASP A 28 -16.06 -1.89 12.33
C ASP A 28 -14.67 -2.55 12.42
N VAL A 29 -14.45 -3.42 13.42
CA VAL A 29 -13.23 -4.22 13.56
C VAL A 29 -12.97 -5.07 12.30
N ALA A 30 -13.99 -5.79 11.83
CA ALA A 30 -13.87 -6.62 10.64
C ALA A 30 -13.54 -5.81 9.39
N GLN A 31 -14.12 -4.63 9.23
CA GLN A 31 -13.84 -3.73 8.12
C GLN A 31 -12.38 -3.22 8.19
N THR A 32 -11.91 -2.74 9.35
CA THR A 32 -10.53 -2.29 9.52
C THR A 32 -9.53 -3.41 9.22
N MET A 33 -9.79 -4.62 9.71
CA MET A 33 -8.96 -5.78 9.43
C MET A 33 -8.93 -6.15 7.95
N GLU A 34 -10.11 -6.18 7.30
CA GLU A 34 -10.22 -6.44 5.87
C GLU A 34 -9.38 -5.45 5.08
N GLU A 35 -9.60 -4.14 5.30
CA GLU A 35 -8.87 -3.10 4.60
C GLU A 35 -7.35 -3.21 4.86
N THR A 36 -6.95 -3.45 6.11
CA THR A 36 -5.54 -3.65 6.48
C THR A 36 -4.91 -4.83 5.71
N VAL A 37 -5.60 -5.96 5.62
CA VAL A 37 -5.12 -7.14 4.88
C VAL A 37 -5.04 -6.85 3.38
N LEU A 38 -6.03 -6.18 2.81
CA LEU A 38 -6.06 -5.87 1.37
C LEU A 38 -4.96 -4.89 0.97
N GLN A 39 -4.72 -3.86 1.79
CA GLN A 39 -3.63 -2.91 1.61
C GLN A 39 -2.27 -3.59 1.70
N ARG A 40 -2.09 -4.45 2.70
CA ARG A 40 -0.88 -5.24 2.87
C ARG A 40 -0.58 -6.09 1.64
N VAL A 41 -1.56 -6.86 1.14
CA VAL A 41 -1.38 -7.71 -0.04
C VAL A 41 -1.00 -6.88 -1.27
N LEU A 42 -1.65 -5.73 -1.48
CA LEU A 42 -1.31 -4.83 -2.57
C LEU A 42 0.12 -4.31 -2.43
N ALA A 43 0.52 -3.88 -1.23
CA ALA A 43 1.85 -3.34 -0.97
C ALA A 43 2.95 -4.40 -1.14
N GLU A 44 2.71 -5.64 -0.69
CA GLU A 44 3.62 -6.77 -0.88
C GLU A 44 3.90 -7.00 -2.38
N GLU A 45 2.87 -6.98 -3.23
CA GLU A 45 3.04 -7.18 -4.68
C GLU A 45 3.60 -5.95 -5.40
N PHE A 46 3.08 -4.75 -5.09
CA PHE A 46 3.47 -3.54 -5.80
C PHE A 46 4.86 -3.06 -5.37
N LEU A 47 5.06 -2.92 -4.06
CA LEU A 47 6.24 -2.30 -3.46
C LEU A 47 7.33 -3.32 -3.10
N HIS A 48 7.04 -4.63 -3.16
CA HIS A 48 7.93 -5.69 -2.66
C HIS A 48 8.39 -5.44 -1.22
N THR A 49 7.45 -5.08 -0.35
CA THR A 49 7.70 -4.88 1.07
C THR A 49 7.05 -6.01 1.85
N ASP A 50 7.85 -6.75 2.61
CA ASP A 50 7.31 -7.71 3.57
C ASP A 50 6.72 -6.97 4.77
N ILE A 51 5.43 -7.22 5.01
CA ILE A 51 4.69 -6.67 6.15
C ILE A 51 4.20 -7.86 6.97
N GLU A 52 4.55 -7.91 8.24
CA GLU A 52 4.10 -8.97 9.15
C GLU A 52 2.89 -8.48 9.94
N ILE A 53 1.96 -9.40 10.20
CA ILE A 53 0.82 -9.14 11.08
C ILE A 53 1.07 -9.77 12.45
N ASP A 54 0.92 -8.98 13.50
CA ASP A 54 1.11 -9.40 14.89
C ASP A 54 0.27 -10.65 15.21
N VAL A 55 0.94 -11.64 15.82
CA VAL A 55 0.30 -12.90 16.20
C VAL A 55 -0.77 -12.67 17.26
N ARG A 56 -0.56 -11.72 18.19
CA ARG A 56 -1.53 -11.41 19.25
C ARG A 56 -2.82 -10.84 18.69
N ALA A 57 -2.74 -9.95 17.70
CA ALA A 57 -3.93 -9.41 17.03
C ALA A 57 -4.74 -10.52 16.35
N LYS A 58 -4.06 -11.52 15.74
CA LYS A 58 -4.74 -12.70 15.16
C LYS A 58 -5.41 -13.57 16.21
N GLU A 59 -4.72 -13.81 17.32
CA GLU A 59 -5.26 -14.60 18.44
C GLU A 59 -6.50 -13.94 19.04
N ALA A 60 -6.46 -12.63 19.29
CA ALA A 60 -7.59 -11.86 19.82
C ALA A 60 -8.82 -11.91 18.90
N VAL A 61 -8.62 -11.88 17.58
CA VAL A 61 -9.73 -11.98 16.61
C VAL A 61 -10.36 -13.37 16.61
N GLU A 62 -9.55 -14.43 16.66
CA GLU A 62 -10.08 -15.79 16.73
C GLU A 62 -10.80 -16.06 18.06
N GLU A 63 -10.34 -15.45 19.16
CA GLU A 63 -11.01 -15.49 20.46
C GLU A 63 -12.37 -14.77 20.42
N ALA A 64 -12.42 -13.52 19.93
CA ALA A 64 -13.66 -12.77 19.77
C ALA A 64 -14.68 -13.49 18.87
N LYS A 65 -14.20 -14.13 17.80
CA LYS A 65 -15.02 -14.99 16.93
C LYS A 65 -15.52 -16.25 17.65
N ALA A 66 -14.73 -16.84 18.54
CA ALA A 66 -15.17 -17.96 19.36
C ALA A 66 -16.30 -17.53 20.31
N HIS A 67 -16.15 -16.41 21.03
CA HIS A 67 -17.21 -15.86 21.89
C HIS A 67 -18.50 -15.57 21.11
N LEU A 68 -18.38 -14.98 19.91
CA LEU A 68 -19.54 -14.73 19.05
C LEU A 68 -20.26 -16.03 18.65
N ASN A 69 -19.51 -17.09 18.29
CA ASN A 69 -20.09 -18.37 17.90
C ASN A 69 -20.75 -19.12 19.05
N ASP A 70 -20.18 -18.98 20.25
CA ASP A 70 -20.70 -19.61 21.48
C ASP A 70 -21.86 -18.80 22.11
N GLY A 71 -22.13 -17.60 21.60
CA GLY A 71 -23.15 -16.69 22.11
C GLY A 71 -22.76 -16.02 23.43
N ASP A 72 -21.46 -15.98 23.75
CA ASP A 72 -20.89 -15.45 24.96
C ASP A 72 -20.66 -13.92 24.85
N LEU A 73 -21.78 -13.18 24.83
CA LEU A 73 -21.76 -11.74 24.62
C LEU A 73 -21.18 -10.97 25.81
N ASP A 74 -21.20 -11.54 27.01
CA ASP A 74 -20.64 -10.91 28.22
C ASP A 74 -19.12 -10.84 28.12
N SER A 75 -18.45 -11.96 27.83
CA SER A 75 -16.99 -11.96 27.62
C SER A 75 -16.58 -11.12 26.41
N LEU A 76 -17.32 -11.21 25.30
CA LEU A 76 -17.07 -10.36 24.14
C LEU A 76 -17.17 -8.87 24.50
N SER A 77 -18.13 -8.49 25.35
CA SER A 77 -18.31 -7.10 25.79
C SER A 77 -17.18 -6.60 26.70
N GLU A 78 -16.52 -7.49 27.43
CA GLU A 78 -15.37 -7.14 28.29
C GLU A 78 -14.08 -6.94 27.47
N GLU A 79 -13.95 -7.65 26.34
CA GLU A 79 -12.71 -7.70 25.56
C GLU A 79 -12.72 -6.84 24.28
N ILE A 80 -13.90 -6.43 23.80
CA ILE A 80 -14.05 -5.71 22.52
C ILE A 80 -13.25 -4.40 22.45
N GLU A 81 -13.07 -3.67 23.56
CA GLU A 81 -12.24 -2.44 23.59
C GLU A 81 -10.76 -2.76 23.35
N GLU A 82 -10.27 -3.85 23.94
CA GLU A 82 -8.88 -4.30 23.75
C GLU A 82 -8.67 -4.80 22.31
N LEU A 83 -9.64 -5.55 21.77
CA LEU A 83 -9.61 -6.01 20.38
C LEU A 83 -9.53 -4.84 19.39
N GLU A 84 -10.39 -3.83 19.55
CA GLU A 84 -10.37 -2.60 18.75
C GLU A 84 -9.00 -1.93 18.80
N GLN A 85 -8.44 -1.77 20.01
CA GLN A 85 -7.13 -1.19 20.18
C GLN A 85 -6.02 -1.99 19.46
N MET A 86 -6.05 -3.32 19.56
CA MET A 86 -5.06 -4.17 18.89
C MET A 86 -5.14 -4.07 17.38
N VAL A 87 -6.36 -4.05 16.82
CA VAL A 87 -6.58 -3.92 15.38
C VAL A 87 -6.17 -2.54 14.88
N ASP A 88 -6.52 -1.47 15.60
CA ASP A 88 -6.08 -0.10 15.30
C ASP A 88 -4.55 0.05 15.33
N GLU A 89 -3.89 -0.53 16.33
CA GLU A 89 -2.43 -0.52 16.42
C GLU A 89 -1.80 -1.26 15.24
N GLU A 90 -2.42 -2.35 14.79
CA GLU A 90 -1.96 -3.12 13.66
C GLU A 90 -2.15 -2.40 12.32
N GLU A 91 -3.32 -1.79 12.10
CA GLU A 91 -3.58 -0.92 10.96
C GLU A 91 -2.50 0.16 10.87
N ARG A 92 -2.23 0.88 11.97
CA ARG A 92 -1.18 1.92 12.00
C ARG A 92 0.20 1.39 11.66
N LYS A 93 0.58 0.19 12.13
CA LYS A 93 1.88 -0.42 11.79
C LYS A 93 1.97 -0.70 10.29
N VAL A 94 0.92 -1.30 9.72
CA VAL A 94 0.84 -1.61 8.29
C VAL A 94 0.91 -0.33 7.47
N ASP A 95 0.11 0.69 7.81
CA ASP A 95 0.07 1.98 7.12
C ASP A 95 1.43 2.69 7.14
N ASN A 96 2.09 2.74 8.30
CA ASN A 96 3.43 3.34 8.40
C ASN A 96 4.42 2.61 7.48
N ARG A 97 4.36 1.28 7.44
CA ARG A 97 5.26 0.48 6.61
C ARG A 97 5.02 0.69 5.12
N ILE A 98 3.75 0.78 4.73
CA ILE A 98 3.33 1.13 3.37
C ILE A 98 3.80 2.53 3.01
N GLN A 99 3.61 3.50 3.90
CA GLN A 99 4.02 4.89 3.67
C GLN A 99 5.53 5.02 3.45
N GLU A 100 6.35 4.36 4.27
CA GLU A 100 7.81 4.33 4.08
C GLU A 100 8.19 3.79 2.69
N ALA A 101 7.59 2.68 2.28
CA ALA A 101 7.84 2.05 0.99
C ALA A 101 7.37 2.94 -0.18
N ARG A 102 6.20 3.58 -0.04
CA ARG A 102 5.68 4.56 -1.00
C ARG A 102 6.63 5.72 -1.17
N ILE A 103 7.12 6.32 -0.09
CA ILE A 103 8.08 7.44 -0.16
C ILE A 103 9.34 7.02 -0.94
N SER A 104 9.86 5.81 -0.71
CA SER A 104 11.00 5.30 -1.46
C SER A 104 10.69 5.14 -2.94
N MET A 105 9.53 4.57 -3.28
CA MET A 105 9.12 4.36 -4.66
C MET A 105 8.79 5.68 -5.38
N SER A 106 8.13 6.64 -4.71
CA SER A 106 7.81 7.96 -5.27
C SER A 106 9.08 8.73 -5.65
N LYS A 107 10.16 8.62 -4.88
CA LYS A 107 11.46 9.22 -5.26
C LYS A 107 11.95 8.68 -6.61
N LYS A 108 11.94 7.36 -6.77
CA LYS A 108 12.32 6.70 -8.03
C LYS A 108 11.40 7.09 -9.18
N MET A 109 10.09 7.13 -8.94
CA MET A 109 9.10 7.55 -9.94
C MET A 109 9.29 9.00 -10.38
N ASN A 110 9.58 9.91 -9.45
CA ASN A 110 9.91 11.30 -9.78
C ASN A 110 11.17 11.38 -10.67
N GLY A 111 12.20 10.57 -10.38
CA GLY A 111 13.37 10.44 -11.24
C GLY A 111 13.01 9.96 -12.65
N MET A 112 12.17 8.92 -12.76
CA MET A 112 11.69 8.39 -14.03
C MET A 112 10.86 9.42 -14.82
N GLN A 113 9.96 10.17 -14.17
CA GLN A 113 9.18 11.22 -14.82
C GLN A 113 10.07 12.35 -15.35
N ARG A 114 11.03 12.83 -14.54
CA ARG A 114 11.99 13.86 -14.98
C ARG A 114 12.84 13.40 -16.16
N LEU A 115 13.32 12.15 -16.12
CA LEU A 115 14.07 11.57 -17.23
C LEU A 115 13.18 11.46 -18.47
N ASN A 116 11.95 10.98 -18.32
CA ASN A 116 11.03 10.78 -19.43
C ASN A 116 10.56 12.08 -20.09
N GLN A 117 10.46 13.19 -19.35
CA GLN A 117 10.22 14.52 -19.93
C GLN A 117 11.29 14.97 -20.93
N ARG A 118 12.46 14.30 -20.93
CA ARG A 118 13.60 14.62 -21.78
C ARG A 118 13.74 13.64 -22.94
N VAL A 119 13.62 12.35 -22.64
CA VAL A 119 13.84 11.28 -23.64
C VAL A 119 12.55 10.79 -24.31
N GLU A 120 11.38 11.08 -23.73
CA GLU A 120 10.04 10.77 -24.26
C GLU A 120 9.83 9.30 -24.69
N ARG A 121 10.46 8.35 -23.97
CA ARG A 121 10.44 6.91 -24.33
C ARG A 121 9.24 6.17 -23.79
N VAL A 122 8.66 6.65 -22.70
CA VAL A 122 7.53 6.02 -22.00
C VAL A 122 6.33 6.95 -22.06
N SER A 123 5.13 6.38 -22.13
CA SER A 123 3.89 7.14 -22.03
C SER A 123 3.79 7.86 -20.69
N GLU A 124 3.61 9.18 -20.71
CA GLU A 124 3.38 9.98 -19.51
C GLU A 124 2.17 9.50 -18.70
N ILE A 125 1.09 9.09 -19.38
CA ILE A 125 -0.12 8.52 -18.75
C ILE A 125 0.21 7.28 -17.91
N LYS A 126 1.13 6.44 -18.39
CA LYS A 126 1.55 5.23 -17.67
C LYS A 126 2.31 5.59 -16.39
N LEU A 127 3.21 6.58 -16.47
CA LEU A 127 3.96 7.06 -15.31
C LEU A 127 3.04 7.75 -14.29
N GLU A 128 2.09 8.55 -14.77
CA GLU A 128 1.10 9.26 -13.95
C GLU A 128 0.19 8.29 -13.19
N SER A 129 -0.20 7.18 -13.82
CA SER A 129 -1.04 6.16 -13.16
C SER A 129 -0.33 5.54 -11.95
N ILE A 130 0.98 5.27 -12.07
CA ILE A 130 1.79 4.73 -10.97
C ILE A 130 2.00 5.81 -9.90
N ALA A 131 2.29 7.06 -10.30
CA ALA A 131 2.48 8.18 -9.39
C ALA A 131 1.21 8.48 -8.57
N SER A 132 0.04 8.51 -9.20
CA SER A 132 -1.24 8.74 -8.52
C SER A 132 -1.54 7.67 -7.47
N LEU A 133 -1.28 6.38 -7.77
CA LEU A 133 -1.42 5.33 -6.76
C LEU A 133 -0.44 5.56 -5.60
N LEU A 134 0.81 5.94 -5.87
CA LEU A 134 1.81 6.18 -4.84
C LEU A 134 1.51 7.43 -3.99
N ASP A 135 0.80 8.43 -4.51
CA ASP A 135 0.48 9.67 -3.79
C ASP A 135 -0.84 9.59 -3.02
N ASP A 136 -1.89 9.05 -3.64
CA ASP A 136 -3.23 9.02 -3.06
C ASP A 136 -3.58 7.66 -2.42
N TRP A 137 -2.87 6.59 -2.79
CA TRP A 137 -3.17 5.21 -2.35
C TRP A 137 -4.64 4.83 -2.53
N ASN A 138 -5.20 5.23 -3.66
CA ASN A 138 -6.61 5.10 -4.03
C ASN A 138 -7.00 3.71 -4.57
N TRP A 139 -6.58 2.65 -3.89
CA TRP A 139 -6.74 1.26 -4.35
C TRP A 139 -8.18 0.70 -4.28
N LYS A 140 -9.02 1.25 -3.39
CA LYS A 140 -10.33 0.68 -3.04
C LYS A 140 -11.23 0.45 -4.26
N GLU A 141 -11.26 1.40 -5.20
CA GLU A 141 -12.11 1.29 -6.40
C GLU A 141 -11.74 0.08 -7.26
N GLN A 142 -10.45 -0.23 -7.37
CA GLN A 142 -9.94 -1.34 -8.20
C GLN A 142 -10.20 -2.71 -7.56
N VAL A 143 -10.27 -2.77 -6.23
CA VAL A 143 -10.43 -4.00 -5.45
C VAL A 143 -11.91 -4.31 -5.18
N TYR A 144 -12.67 -3.35 -4.64
CA TYR A 144 -14.07 -3.56 -4.30
C TYR A 144 -14.99 -3.56 -5.53
N ARG A 145 -14.67 -2.79 -6.58
CA ARG A 145 -15.45 -2.74 -7.83
C ARG A 145 -16.98 -2.54 -7.64
N ASN A 146 -17.39 -1.95 -6.52
CA ASN A 146 -18.78 -1.77 -6.09
C ASN A 146 -19.58 -3.09 -5.99
N ASP A 147 -18.93 -4.18 -5.56
CA ASP A 147 -19.59 -5.46 -5.25
C ASP A 147 -19.27 -5.98 -3.84
N ASP A 148 -20.18 -6.79 -3.30
CA ASP A 148 -20.02 -7.48 -2.01
C ASP A 148 -19.29 -8.81 -2.23
N ALA A 149 -18.04 -8.75 -2.70
CA ALA A 149 -17.22 -9.94 -2.92
C ALA A 149 -16.67 -10.51 -1.61
N ALA A 150 -16.45 -11.82 -1.59
CA ALA A 150 -15.79 -12.47 -0.45
C ALA A 150 -14.32 -12.04 -0.32
N ILE A 151 -13.81 -12.01 0.91
CA ILE A 151 -12.44 -11.56 1.23
C ILE A 151 -11.34 -12.20 0.37
N GLU A 152 -11.43 -13.49 0.05
CA GLU A 152 -10.42 -14.15 -0.81
C GLU A 152 -10.43 -13.61 -2.24
N THR A 153 -11.61 -13.27 -2.77
CA THR A 153 -11.72 -12.60 -4.08
C THR A 153 -11.14 -11.19 -4.02
N LEU A 154 -11.39 -10.45 -2.94
CA LEU A 154 -10.80 -9.12 -2.75
C LEU A 154 -9.27 -9.20 -2.68
N LYS A 155 -8.72 -10.18 -1.95
CA LYS A 155 -7.26 -10.43 -1.87
C LYS A 155 -6.66 -10.75 -3.23
N ASP A 156 -7.34 -11.58 -4.03
CA ASP A 156 -6.90 -11.89 -5.39
C ASP A 156 -6.87 -10.65 -6.29
N ARG A 157 -7.88 -9.77 -6.17
CA ARG A 157 -7.92 -8.48 -6.89
C ARG A 157 -6.83 -7.52 -6.41
N SER A 158 -6.60 -7.41 -5.10
CA SER A 158 -5.48 -6.63 -4.55
C SER A 158 -4.14 -7.11 -5.11
N ARG A 159 -3.95 -8.44 -5.18
CA ARG A 159 -2.74 -9.05 -5.72
C ARG A 159 -2.56 -8.75 -7.20
N GLU A 160 -3.62 -8.95 -7.99
CA GLU A 160 -3.64 -8.67 -9.43
C GLU A 160 -3.29 -7.20 -9.70
N TYR A 161 -3.97 -6.28 -9.01
CA TYR A 161 -3.74 -4.85 -9.18
C TYR A 161 -2.32 -4.43 -8.78
N GLY A 162 -1.82 -4.92 -7.64
CA GLY A 162 -0.44 -4.66 -7.21
C GLY A 162 0.59 -5.19 -8.21
N SER A 163 0.38 -6.41 -8.72
CA SER A 163 1.25 -7.03 -9.73
C SER A 163 1.25 -6.26 -11.06
N ASP A 164 0.09 -5.78 -11.51
CA ASP A 164 -0.03 -4.96 -12.72
C ASP A 164 0.71 -3.62 -12.58
N MET A 165 0.56 -2.94 -11.43
CA MET A 165 1.27 -1.70 -11.16
C MET A 165 2.77 -1.92 -11.10
N ARG A 166 3.21 -3.02 -10.49
CA ARG A 166 4.63 -3.40 -10.49
C ARG A 166 5.14 -3.68 -11.90
N ARG A 167 4.40 -4.45 -12.68
CA ARG A 167 4.77 -4.74 -14.07
C ARG A 167 4.87 -3.45 -14.89
N PHE A 168 3.93 -2.52 -14.74
CA PHE A 168 3.99 -1.22 -15.42
C PHE A 168 5.22 -0.41 -15.02
N TYR A 169 5.58 -0.42 -13.74
CA TYR A 169 6.81 0.20 -13.24
C TYR A 169 8.06 -0.42 -13.88
N GLU A 170 8.19 -1.75 -13.84
CA GLU A 170 9.37 -2.43 -14.37
C GLU A 170 9.49 -2.31 -15.89
N GLU A 171 8.37 -2.33 -16.62
CA GLU A 171 8.35 -2.05 -18.06
C GLU A 171 8.81 -0.61 -18.34
N ALA A 172 8.25 0.38 -17.64
CA ALA A 172 8.65 1.77 -17.80
C ALA A 172 10.13 1.98 -17.46
N LYS A 173 10.63 1.29 -16.44
CA LYS A 173 12.05 1.26 -16.09
C LYS A 173 12.86 0.66 -17.25
N ALA A 174 12.51 -0.53 -17.72
CA ALA A 174 13.22 -1.16 -18.82
C ALA A 174 13.24 -0.30 -20.10
N ASP A 175 12.15 0.38 -20.43
CA ASP A 175 12.05 1.24 -21.60
C ASP A 175 12.90 2.52 -21.47
N LEU A 176 12.95 3.12 -20.28
CA LEU A 176 13.79 4.30 -20.02
C LEU A 176 15.28 3.95 -19.99
N PHE A 177 15.64 2.88 -19.28
CA PHE A 177 17.02 2.53 -18.91
C PHE A 177 17.68 1.53 -19.85
N GLY A 178 16.90 0.69 -20.53
CA GLY A 178 17.38 -0.37 -21.41
C GLY A 178 18.44 0.09 -22.42
N PRO A 179 18.30 1.26 -23.07
CA PRO A 179 19.30 1.77 -24.00
C PRO A 179 20.66 2.12 -23.38
N TYR A 180 20.74 2.33 -22.06
CA TYR A 180 21.96 2.71 -21.34
C TYR A 180 22.61 1.55 -20.57
N LYS A 181 21.95 0.40 -20.51
CA LYS A 181 22.47 -0.78 -19.82
C LYS A 181 23.75 -1.29 -20.47
N ASP A 182 24.72 -1.72 -19.66
CA ASP A 182 26.04 -2.16 -20.11
C ASP A 182 26.84 -1.07 -20.86
N THR A 183 26.46 0.20 -20.68
CA THR A 183 27.18 1.36 -21.20
C THR A 183 27.81 2.17 -20.06
N PRO A 184 28.88 2.93 -20.32
CA PRO A 184 29.40 3.94 -19.39
C PRO A 184 28.35 4.87 -18.76
N LEU A 185 27.21 5.11 -19.42
CA LEU A 185 26.13 5.97 -18.92
C LEU A 185 25.24 5.31 -17.86
N GLU A 186 25.30 3.99 -17.67
CA GLU A 186 24.44 3.25 -16.74
C GLU A 186 24.48 3.87 -15.33
N GLY A 187 25.67 4.12 -14.78
CA GLY A 187 25.82 4.73 -13.47
C GLY A 187 25.38 6.20 -13.36
N ILE A 188 25.42 6.95 -14.46
CA ILE A 188 24.90 8.34 -14.49
C ILE A 188 23.39 8.32 -14.41
N VAL A 189 22.81 7.43 -15.20
CA VAL A 189 21.37 7.30 -15.35
C VAL A 189 20.74 6.71 -14.07
N ASP A 190 21.43 5.78 -13.39
CA ASP A 190 21.05 5.29 -12.07
C ASP A 190 21.08 6.42 -11.01
N GLY A 191 22.12 7.25 -10.95
CA GLY A 191 22.14 8.36 -9.99
C GLY A 191 21.09 9.44 -10.28
N LEU A 192 20.70 9.66 -11.55
CA LEU A 192 19.59 10.56 -11.89
C LEU A 192 18.24 10.10 -11.29
N LEU A 193 18.03 8.80 -11.10
CA LEU A 193 16.85 8.26 -10.42
C LEU A 193 16.83 8.62 -8.93
N ASP A 194 18.01 8.65 -8.31
CA ASP A 194 18.19 8.94 -6.90
C ASP A 194 18.37 10.44 -6.61
N ASP A 195 18.12 11.30 -7.61
CA ASP A 195 18.27 12.75 -7.55
C ASP A 195 19.72 13.21 -7.28
N GLU A 196 20.69 12.39 -7.70
CA GLU A 196 22.10 12.74 -7.62
C GLU A 196 22.47 13.82 -8.64
N ARG A 197 23.29 14.77 -8.19
CA ARG A 197 23.92 15.77 -9.05
C ARG A 197 25.33 15.31 -9.35
N PHE A 198 25.71 15.34 -10.62
CA PHE A 198 27.04 14.96 -11.07
C PHE A 198 27.91 16.19 -11.23
N ALA A 199 29.07 16.21 -10.57
CA ALA A 199 30.11 17.18 -10.90
C ALA A 199 30.86 16.73 -12.15
N LEU A 200 31.32 17.69 -12.95
CA LEU A 200 32.04 17.40 -14.19
C LEU A 200 33.36 16.63 -13.93
N ASP A 201 33.95 16.84 -12.75
CA ASP A 201 35.19 16.20 -12.28
C ASP A 201 34.98 14.74 -11.82
N ASP A 202 33.73 14.32 -11.57
CA ASP A 202 33.39 12.97 -11.11
C ASP A 202 33.14 11.99 -12.27
N LEU A 203 33.08 12.48 -13.51
CA LEU A 203 32.87 11.68 -14.71
C LEU A 203 34.19 11.30 -15.38
N SER A 204 34.32 10.03 -15.76
CA SER A 204 35.45 9.58 -16.59
C SER A 204 35.37 10.13 -18.03
N ASP A 205 36.50 10.20 -18.73
CA ASP A 205 36.56 10.64 -20.14
C ASP A 205 35.62 9.83 -21.05
N ALA A 206 35.49 8.52 -20.80
CA ALA A 206 34.59 7.64 -21.54
C ALA A 206 33.11 7.95 -21.28
N GLN A 207 32.76 8.32 -20.03
CA GLN A 207 31.43 8.76 -19.66
C GLN A 207 31.09 10.12 -20.25
N LEU A 208 32.02 11.08 -20.18
CA LEU A 208 31.85 12.39 -20.80
C LEU A 208 31.66 12.29 -22.31
N GLN A 209 32.42 11.43 -22.97
CA GLN A 209 32.29 11.23 -24.41
C GLN A 209 30.93 10.62 -24.77
N GLN A 210 30.50 9.55 -24.09
CA GLN A 210 29.19 8.98 -24.37
C GLN A 210 28.03 9.89 -23.99
N LEU A 211 28.19 10.71 -22.94
CA LEU A 211 27.15 11.66 -22.53
C LEU A 211 26.92 12.68 -23.64
N ARG A 212 28.00 13.22 -24.21
CA ARG A 212 27.97 14.13 -25.36
C ARG A 212 27.34 13.51 -26.61
N ASP A 213 27.55 12.22 -26.81
CA ASP A 213 26.99 11.49 -27.95
C ASP A 213 25.56 10.99 -27.70
N SER A 214 24.99 11.23 -26.51
CA SER A 214 23.67 10.75 -26.09
C SER A 214 22.60 11.84 -26.10
N ASP A 215 21.35 11.39 -26.14
CA ASP A 215 20.17 12.23 -25.92
C ASP A 215 20.05 12.79 -24.49
N LEU A 216 21.03 12.54 -23.62
CA LEU A 216 21.12 13.09 -22.27
C LEU A 216 22.06 14.30 -22.17
N GLU A 217 22.85 14.63 -23.21
CA GLU A 217 23.86 15.70 -23.17
C GLU A 217 23.25 17.03 -22.70
N GLU A 218 22.14 17.45 -23.29
CA GLU A 218 21.48 18.73 -23.01
C GLU A 218 20.78 18.77 -21.65
N HIS A 219 20.80 17.66 -20.90
CA HIS A 219 19.93 17.44 -19.76
C HIS A 219 20.65 17.04 -18.47
N VAL A 220 21.92 16.67 -18.54
CA VAL A 220 22.74 16.47 -17.34
C VAL A 220 23.34 17.81 -16.93
N GLU A 221 22.86 18.38 -15.82
CA GLU A 221 23.47 19.57 -15.21
C GLU A 221 24.80 19.16 -14.57
N LEU A 222 25.90 19.39 -15.29
CA LEU A 222 27.24 19.22 -14.77
C LEU A 222 27.67 20.49 -14.04
N SER A 223 27.80 20.43 -12.71
CA SER A 223 28.43 21.52 -11.98
C SER A 223 29.95 21.46 -12.17
N LEU A 224 30.55 22.60 -12.48
CA LEU A 224 31.98 22.82 -12.22
C LEU A 224 32.11 23.05 -10.72
N SER A 225 32.95 22.26 -10.04
CA SER A 225 33.19 22.38 -8.60
C SER A 225 33.55 23.80 -8.15
#